data_AF-A0A916GT68-F1
#
_entry.id   AF-A0A916GT68-F1
#
_cell.length_a   1.000
_cell.length_b   1.000
_cell.length_c   1.000
_cell.angle_alpha   90.00
_cell.angle_beta   90.00
_cell.angle_gamma   90.00
#
_symmetry.space_group_name_H-M   'P 1'
#
loop_
_entity.id
_entity.type
_entity.pdbx_description
1 polymer ?
#
loop_
_entity_poly.entity_id
_entity_poly.type
_entity_poly.pdbx_seq_one_letter_code
_entity_poly.pdbx_strand_id
1 'polypeptide(L)'
;MTSAFADTLRESVVQAGTYLAIGLVPQLDRMPFTFTRYDDPFLPYGKAVIDATADLVCGYAFHLGAYLAHGAAGAVALERSIAYVPDGHVKVLHAPFASADFVRAAFDDAFDCHAVTMAQGTPAVHIIPYLQQPAFGVFLEGDETPLGRRLVETYPKQVGVYAPIHSQTAITCHLIGIPETRLYWAWGDPIFKVRGDDYAAWWRQEIQRLRDVLSRR
;
A
#
# COMPACT_ATOMS: atom_id res chain seq x y z
N MET A 1 -2.82 -13.63 -21.64
CA MET A 1 -1.62 -13.94 -20.83
C MET A 1 -1.73 -13.10 -19.58
N THR A 2 -1.77 -13.71 -18.40
CA THR A 2 -1.83 -12.97 -17.13
C THR A 2 -0.51 -12.21 -16.97
N SER A 3 -0.57 -10.88 -16.81
CA SER A 3 0.61 -10.03 -16.59
C SER A 3 1.29 -10.40 -15.27
N ALA A 4 2.62 -10.37 -15.21
CA ALA A 4 3.33 -10.60 -13.96
C ALA A 4 3.20 -9.38 -13.04
N PHE A 5 3.29 -9.56 -11.72
CA PHE A 5 3.20 -8.46 -10.76
C PHE A 5 4.17 -7.30 -11.07
N ALA A 6 5.42 -7.61 -11.43
CA ALA A 6 6.40 -6.59 -11.82
C ALA A 6 5.97 -5.76 -13.02
N ASP A 7 5.19 -6.33 -13.94
CA ASP A 7 4.73 -5.63 -15.14
C ASP A 7 3.58 -4.68 -14.75
N THR A 8 2.60 -5.13 -13.95
CA THR A 8 1.56 -4.26 -13.35
C THR A 8 2.16 -3.08 -12.58
N LEU A 9 3.19 -3.35 -11.77
CA LEU A 9 3.88 -2.33 -10.99
C LEU A 9 4.62 -1.33 -11.88
N ARG A 10 5.32 -1.81 -12.92
CA ARG A 10 6.01 -0.96 -13.89
C ARG A 10 5.03 -0.07 -14.66
N GLU A 11 3.92 -0.63 -15.12
CA GLU A 11 2.88 0.11 -15.84
C GLU A 11 2.31 1.24 -14.97
N SER A 12 1.99 0.94 -13.71
CA SER A 12 1.46 1.94 -12.74
C SER A 12 2.44 3.10 -12.52
N VAL A 13 3.73 2.79 -12.36
CA VAL A 13 4.80 3.78 -12.18
C VAL A 13 5.00 4.63 -13.43
N VAL A 14 5.06 4.01 -14.60
CA VAL A 14 5.25 4.71 -15.89
C VAL A 14 4.07 5.63 -16.18
N GLN A 15 2.84 5.17 -15.95
CA GLN A 15 1.63 5.95 -16.14
C GLN A 15 1.59 7.18 -15.20
N ALA A 16 1.95 7.01 -13.93
CA ALA A 16 1.92 8.10 -12.95
C ALA A 16 3.14 9.05 -13.04
N GLY A 17 4.22 8.63 -13.70
CA GLY A 17 5.48 9.37 -13.74
C GLY A 17 6.10 9.57 -12.35
N THR A 18 5.91 8.61 -11.45
CA THR A 18 6.43 8.66 -10.07
C THR A 18 6.46 7.26 -9.43
N TYR A 19 7.35 7.10 -8.45
CA TYR A 19 7.45 5.92 -7.57
C TYR A 19 6.65 6.10 -6.27
N LEU A 20 5.94 7.22 -6.11
CA LEU A 20 5.23 7.55 -4.88
C LEU A 20 3.89 6.81 -4.83
N ALA A 21 3.65 6.13 -3.73
CA ALA A 21 2.36 5.57 -3.32
C ALA A 21 1.93 6.19 -1.98
N ILE A 22 0.66 6.09 -1.62
CA ILE A 22 0.17 6.60 -0.33
C ILE A 22 -0.25 5.46 0.58
N GLY A 23 0.19 5.55 1.83
CA GLY A 23 -0.25 4.66 2.88
C GLY A 23 -1.52 5.18 3.56
N LEU A 24 -2.61 4.42 3.51
CA LEU A 24 -3.86 4.68 4.23
C LEU A 24 -3.89 3.92 5.56
N VAL A 25 -3.72 4.65 6.67
CA VAL A 25 -3.77 4.15 8.07
C VAL A 25 -4.81 4.96 8.85
N PRO A 26 -6.11 4.73 8.63
CA PRO A 26 -7.12 5.51 9.32
C PRO A 26 -6.97 5.38 10.84
N GLN A 27 -7.00 6.52 11.53
CA GLN A 27 -6.91 6.64 12.98
C GLN A 27 -8.00 7.61 13.42
N LEU A 28 -8.98 7.13 14.18
CA LEU A 28 -10.17 7.91 14.53
C LEU A 28 -9.81 9.17 15.32
N ASP A 29 -8.86 9.06 16.24
CA ASP A 29 -8.35 10.14 17.11
C ASP A 29 -7.52 11.20 16.38
N ARG A 30 -7.03 10.88 15.17
CA ARG A 30 -6.22 11.78 14.35
C ARG A 30 -6.94 12.28 13.10
N MET A 31 -8.19 11.87 12.88
CA MET A 31 -8.94 12.24 11.70
C MET A 31 -9.49 13.68 11.81
N PRO A 32 -9.58 14.44 10.71
CA PRO A 32 -10.24 15.75 10.74
C PRO A 32 -11.70 15.63 11.18
N PHE A 33 -12.17 16.61 11.97
CA PHE A 33 -13.51 16.62 12.57
C PHE A 33 -14.64 16.48 11.54
N THR A 34 -14.42 16.97 10.33
CA THR A 34 -15.35 16.86 9.19
C THR A 34 -15.69 15.42 8.83
N PHE A 35 -14.81 14.46 9.10
CA PHE A 35 -15.04 13.04 8.85
C PHE A 35 -15.52 12.28 10.09
N THR A 36 -15.15 12.71 11.30
CA THR A 36 -15.55 12.03 12.54
C THR A 36 -17.05 12.11 12.84
N ARG A 37 -17.80 12.89 12.06
CA ARG A 37 -19.26 13.00 12.13
C ARG A 37 -20.01 11.84 11.44
N TYR A 38 -19.33 11.07 10.59
CA TYR A 38 -19.93 9.92 9.92
C TYR A 38 -19.87 8.69 10.83
N ASP A 39 -20.90 7.83 10.78
CA ASP A 39 -20.95 6.57 11.53
C ASP A 39 -19.80 5.62 11.14
N ASP A 40 -19.43 5.63 9.85
CA ASP A 40 -18.19 5.02 9.34
C ASP A 40 -17.30 6.13 8.77
N PRO A 41 -16.35 6.65 9.56
CA PRO A 41 -15.50 7.77 9.16
C PRO A 41 -14.34 7.34 8.25
N PHE A 42 -14.01 6.04 8.18
CA PHE A 42 -12.82 5.56 7.48
C PHE A 42 -13.00 5.58 5.96
N LEU A 43 -14.17 5.18 5.46
CA LEU A 43 -14.47 5.21 4.04
C LEU A 43 -14.48 6.63 3.44
N PRO A 44 -15.26 7.60 3.95
CA PRO A 44 -15.28 8.95 3.38
C PRO A 44 -13.92 9.64 3.47
N TYR A 45 -13.16 9.36 4.53
CA TYR A 45 -11.77 9.79 4.65
C TYR A 45 -10.90 9.20 3.53
N GLY A 46 -10.90 7.87 3.36
CA GLY A 46 -10.13 7.19 2.33
C GLY A 46 -10.43 7.69 0.93
N LYS A 47 -11.72 7.88 0.60
CA LYS A 47 -12.15 8.46 -0.68
C LYS A 47 -11.61 9.87 -0.90
N ALA A 48 -11.72 10.73 0.11
CA ALA A 48 -11.21 12.10 0.02
C ALA A 48 -9.70 12.15 -0.22
N VAL A 49 -8.93 11.22 0.37
CA VAL A 49 -7.49 11.10 0.08
C VAL A 49 -7.26 10.65 -1.36
N ILE A 50 -7.97 9.60 -1.81
CA ILE A 50 -7.82 9.07 -3.18
C ILE A 50 -8.18 10.13 -4.21
N ASP A 51 -9.33 10.79 -4.06
CA ASP A 51 -9.80 11.86 -4.96
C ASP A 51 -8.78 13.01 -5.06
N ALA A 52 -8.14 13.37 -3.94
CA ALA A 52 -7.17 14.45 -3.91
C ALA A 52 -5.81 14.08 -4.55
N THR A 53 -5.48 12.78 -4.66
CA THR A 53 -4.09 12.34 -4.87
C THR A 53 -3.87 11.38 -6.02
N ALA A 54 -4.92 10.78 -6.61
CA ALA A 54 -4.78 9.75 -7.64
C ALA A 54 -3.94 10.19 -8.84
N ASP A 55 -4.04 11.45 -9.28
CA ASP A 55 -3.23 12.02 -10.37
C ASP A 55 -1.75 12.23 -9.99
N LEU A 56 -1.38 12.04 -8.73
CA LEU A 56 -0.05 12.33 -8.20
C LEU A 56 0.73 11.09 -7.75
N VAL A 57 0.14 9.89 -7.80
CA VAL A 57 0.70 8.66 -7.23
C VAL A 57 0.55 7.46 -8.14
N CYS A 58 1.46 6.49 -8.01
CA CYS A 58 1.38 5.22 -8.72
C CYS A 58 0.55 4.16 -7.99
N GLY A 59 0.17 4.38 -6.72
CA GLY A 59 -0.57 3.39 -5.97
C GLY A 59 -0.90 3.75 -4.52
N TYR A 60 -1.53 2.79 -3.85
CA TYR A 60 -1.98 2.90 -2.47
C TYR A 60 -1.65 1.64 -1.68
N ALA A 61 -1.22 1.83 -0.42
CA ALA A 61 -1.03 0.78 0.56
C ALA A 61 -2.07 0.91 1.68
N PHE A 62 -2.82 -0.15 1.97
CA PHE A 62 -3.89 -0.14 2.96
C PHE A 62 -3.51 -0.92 4.21
N HIS A 63 -3.54 -0.27 5.37
CA HIS A 63 -3.10 -0.89 6.61
C HIS A 63 -4.22 -1.73 7.25
N LEU A 64 -4.21 -3.05 7.01
CA LEU A 64 -5.25 -3.98 7.44
C LEU A 64 -5.60 -3.81 8.93
N GLY A 65 -4.59 -3.82 9.81
CA GLY A 65 -4.82 -3.69 11.26
C GLY A 65 -5.43 -2.36 11.70
N ALA A 66 -5.24 -1.29 10.93
CA ALA A 66 -5.77 0.03 11.28
C ALA A 66 -7.25 0.12 10.96
N TYR A 67 -7.66 -0.44 9.82
CA TYR A 67 -9.07 -0.61 9.49
C TYR A 67 -9.76 -1.55 10.48
N LEU A 68 -9.19 -2.73 10.76
CA LEU A 68 -9.79 -3.71 11.67
C LEU A 68 -9.91 -3.22 13.13
N ALA A 69 -9.16 -2.19 13.54
CA ALA A 69 -9.35 -1.53 14.83
C ALA A 69 -10.76 -0.93 15.00
N HIS A 70 -11.49 -0.71 13.90
CA HIS A 70 -12.88 -0.27 13.87
C HIS A 70 -13.89 -1.42 13.61
N GLY A 71 -13.47 -2.67 13.86
CA GLY A 71 -14.32 -3.86 13.77
C GLY A 71 -14.87 -4.10 12.36
N ALA A 72 -16.11 -4.60 12.30
CA ALA A 72 -16.78 -4.94 11.04
C ALA A 72 -16.97 -3.73 10.11
N ALA A 73 -17.29 -2.56 10.69
CA ALA A 73 -17.37 -1.31 9.91
C ALA A 73 -16.04 -0.98 9.25
N GLY A 74 -14.93 -1.15 9.98
CA GLY A 74 -13.58 -1.01 9.43
C GLY A 74 -13.26 -1.99 8.30
N ALA A 75 -13.70 -3.25 8.40
CA ALA A 75 -13.52 -4.23 7.32
C ALA A 75 -14.28 -3.83 6.05
N VAL A 76 -15.53 -3.37 6.18
CA VAL A 76 -16.33 -2.84 5.05
C VAL A 76 -15.69 -1.58 4.48
N ALA A 77 -15.19 -0.68 5.32
CA ALA A 77 -14.50 0.52 4.89
C ALA A 77 -13.22 0.18 4.11
N LEU A 78 -12.46 -0.84 4.53
CA LEU A 78 -11.27 -1.31 3.83
C LEU A 78 -11.60 -1.82 2.43
N GLU A 79 -12.52 -2.78 2.34
CA GLU A 79 -13.01 -3.35 1.07
C GLU A 79 -13.42 -2.23 0.10
N ARG A 80 -14.28 -1.32 0.57
CA ARG A 80 -14.81 -0.24 -0.26
C ARG A 80 -13.79 0.84 -0.59
N SER A 81 -12.77 1.04 0.25
CA SER A 81 -11.69 1.99 -0.05
C SER A 81 -10.75 1.43 -1.11
N ILE A 82 -10.44 0.13 -1.05
CA ILE A 82 -9.59 -0.53 -2.05
C ILE A 82 -10.29 -0.57 -3.41
N ALA A 83 -11.57 -0.93 -3.44
CA ALA A 83 -12.39 -0.93 -4.65
C ALA A 83 -12.61 0.46 -5.25
N TYR A 84 -12.37 1.53 -4.49
CA TYR A 84 -12.50 2.92 -4.95
C TYR A 84 -11.23 3.44 -5.65
N VAL A 85 -10.09 2.74 -5.52
CA VAL A 85 -8.86 3.12 -6.20
C VAL A 85 -9.06 2.98 -7.72
N PRO A 86 -8.74 4.01 -8.53
CA PRO A 86 -8.88 3.92 -9.98
C PRO A 86 -7.98 2.85 -10.60
N ASP A 87 -8.35 2.40 -11.80
CA ASP A 87 -7.51 1.48 -12.59
C ASP A 87 -6.14 2.11 -12.92
N GLY A 88 -5.12 1.26 -13.04
CA GLY A 88 -3.75 1.69 -13.32
C GLY A 88 -2.94 2.10 -12.08
N HIS A 89 -3.51 1.94 -10.88
CA HIS A 89 -2.80 2.12 -9.61
C HIS A 89 -2.47 0.78 -8.96
N VAL A 90 -1.25 0.65 -8.40
CA VAL A 90 -0.90 -0.54 -7.62
C VAL A 90 -1.60 -0.51 -6.26
N LYS A 91 -2.29 -1.60 -5.90
CA LYS A 91 -2.97 -1.80 -4.61
C LYS A 91 -2.16 -2.76 -3.75
N VAL A 92 -1.70 -2.33 -2.58
CA VAL A 92 -0.93 -3.15 -1.64
C VAL A 92 -1.70 -3.30 -0.33
N LEU A 93 -1.93 -4.52 0.12
CA LEU A 93 -2.45 -4.77 1.46
C LEU A 93 -1.29 -4.87 2.45
N HIS A 94 -1.17 -3.89 3.34
CA HIS A 94 -0.21 -3.97 4.44
C HIS A 94 -0.75 -4.86 5.54
N ALA A 95 -0.37 -6.14 5.52
CA ALA A 95 -0.85 -7.20 6.41
C ALA A 95 0.32 -8.01 7.00
N PRO A 96 1.21 -7.39 7.80
CA PRO A 96 2.44 -8.01 8.28
C PRO A 96 2.24 -9.32 9.07
N PHE A 97 1.04 -9.54 9.63
CA PHE A 97 0.67 -10.72 10.40
C PHE A 97 -0.17 -11.76 9.63
N ALA A 98 -0.35 -11.60 8.31
CA ALA A 98 -1.18 -12.50 7.51
C ALA A 98 -0.59 -13.91 7.41
N SER A 99 -1.45 -14.93 7.55
CA SER A 99 -1.12 -16.34 7.27
C SER A 99 -1.45 -16.68 5.81
N ALA A 100 -1.28 -17.96 5.44
CA ALA A 100 -1.71 -18.50 4.15
C ALA A 100 -3.22 -18.36 3.91
N ASP A 101 -4.04 -18.34 4.97
CA ASP A 101 -5.51 -18.33 4.86
C ASP A 101 -6.06 -17.00 4.32
N PHE A 102 -5.23 -15.95 4.36
CA PHE A 102 -5.59 -14.61 3.88
C PHE A 102 -5.45 -14.44 2.36
N VAL A 103 -4.88 -15.41 1.62
CA VAL A 103 -4.65 -15.28 0.17
C VAL A 103 -5.94 -14.90 -0.57
N ARG A 104 -7.04 -15.62 -0.33
CA ARG A 104 -8.32 -15.35 -0.97
C ARG A 104 -8.87 -13.97 -0.62
N ALA A 105 -8.75 -13.56 0.64
CA ALA A 105 -9.20 -12.23 1.05
C ALA A 105 -8.34 -11.13 0.40
N ALA A 106 -7.02 -11.34 0.31
CA ALA A 106 -6.09 -10.36 -0.25
C ALA A 106 -6.31 -10.14 -1.75
N PHE A 107 -6.54 -11.20 -2.51
CA PHE A 107 -6.44 -11.16 -3.98
C PHE A 107 -7.74 -11.44 -4.72
N ASP A 108 -8.72 -12.08 -4.08
CA ASP A 108 -9.96 -12.52 -4.74
C ASP A 108 -11.19 -11.86 -4.08
N ASP A 109 -11.83 -12.57 -3.15
CA ASP A 109 -13.22 -12.35 -2.75
C ASP A 109 -13.49 -11.03 -1.99
N ALA A 110 -12.45 -10.35 -1.50
CA ALA A 110 -12.60 -9.16 -0.67
C ALA A 110 -11.85 -7.94 -1.21
N PHE A 111 -10.52 -8.00 -1.30
CA PHE A 111 -9.73 -6.78 -1.48
C PHE A 111 -9.20 -6.57 -2.91
N ASP A 112 -9.05 -7.63 -3.72
CA ASP A 112 -8.51 -7.51 -5.09
C ASP A 112 -7.20 -6.68 -5.13
N CYS A 113 -6.29 -6.92 -4.19
CA CYS A 113 -4.99 -6.25 -4.17
C CYS A 113 -4.02 -6.90 -5.16
N HIS A 114 -2.96 -6.18 -5.51
CA HIS A 114 -1.89 -6.71 -6.36
C HIS A 114 -0.75 -7.30 -5.53
N ALA A 115 -0.58 -6.87 -4.28
CA ALA A 115 0.46 -7.39 -3.40
C ALA A 115 0.09 -7.31 -1.92
N VAL A 116 0.83 -8.07 -1.12
CA VAL A 116 0.78 -8.02 0.36
C VAL A 116 2.15 -7.75 0.96
N THR A 117 2.19 -7.17 2.15
CA THR A 117 3.41 -7.09 2.96
C THR A 117 3.41 -8.14 4.06
N MET A 118 4.57 -8.68 4.43
CA MET A 118 4.72 -9.65 5.52
C MET A 118 5.87 -9.29 6.46
N ALA A 119 5.67 -9.52 7.76
CA ALA A 119 6.67 -9.27 8.79
C ALA A 119 7.94 -10.11 8.57
N GLN A 120 9.05 -9.60 9.12
CA GLN A 120 10.30 -10.33 9.13
C GLN A 120 10.14 -11.64 9.92
N GLY A 121 10.66 -12.74 9.37
CA GLY A 121 10.60 -14.05 10.02
C GLY A 121 9.34 -14.86 9.74
N THR A 122 8.40 -14.34 8.93
CA THR A 122 7.24 -15.12 8.46
C THR A 122 7.72 -16.41 7.77
N PRO A 123 7.25 -17.60 8.23
CA PRO A 123 7.61 -18.87 7.61
C PRO A 123 7.22 -18.96 6.13
N ALA A 124 8.05 -19.64 5.33
CA ALA A 124 7.81 -19.82 3.89
C ALA A 124 6.43 -20.43 3.56
N VAL A 125 5.90 -21.30 4.43
CA VAL A 125 4.56 -21.91 4.29
C VAL A 125 3.43 -20.87 4.29
N HIS A 126 3.63 -19.71 4.89
CA HIS A 126 2.67 -18.60 4.87
C HIS A 126 2.93 -17.61 3.72
N ILE A 127 4.12 -17.61 3.12
CA ILE A 127 4.48 -16.73 1.99
C ILE A 127 4.13 -17.37 0.64
N ILE A 128 4.55 -18.62 0.43
CA ILE A 128 4.46 -19.34 -0.85
C ILE A 128 3.04 -19.35 -1.44
N PRO A 129 1.95 -19.51 -0.65
CA PRO A 129 0.59 -19.47 -1.19
C PRO A 129 0.24 -18.19 -1.96
N TYR A 130 0.80 -17.04 -1.58
CA TYR A 130 0.59 -15.76 -2.26
C TYR A 130 1.31 -15.66 -3.60
N LEU A 131 2.34 -16.49 -3.81
CA LEU A 131 3.19 -16.46 -4.99
C LEU A 131 2.73 -17.43 -6.08
N GLN A 132 1.68 -18.23 -5.85
CA GLN A 132 1.22 -19.26 -6.79
C GLN A 132 0.66 -18.70 -8.10
N GLN A 133 0.19 -17.45 -8.09
CA GLN A 133 -0.25 -16.77 -9.30
C GLN A 133 0.74 -15.64 -9.66
N PRO A 134 1.32 -15.63 -10.88
CA PRO A 134 2.32 -14.63 -11.28
C PRO A 134 1.87 -13.18 -11.17
N ALA A 135 0.56 -12.92 -11.18
CA ALA A 135 -0.04 -11.60 -11.08
C ALA A 135 0.21 -10.92 -9.73
N PHE A 136 0.52 -11.69 -8.68
CA PHE A 136 0.57 -11.19 -7.32
C PHE A 136 1.98 -11.09 -6.76
N GLY A 137 2.19 -10.08 -5.92
CA GLY A 137 3.46 -9.80 -5.25
C GLY A 137 3.43 -9.98 -3.74
N VAL A 138 4.61 -10.23 -3.17
CA VAL A 138 4.85 -10.22 -1.72
C VAL A 138 6.05 -9.34 -1.40
N PHE A 139 5.87 -8.38 -0.50
CA PHE A 139 6.97 -7.59 0.07
C PHE A 139 7.31 -8.09 1.47
N LEU A 140 8.55 -8.53 1.67
CA LEU A 140 9.06 -9.00 2.96
C LEU A 140 9.72 -7.86 3.73
N GLU A 141 9.48 -7.76 5.03
CA GLU A 141 10.13 -6.74 5.86
C GLU A 141 11.65 -6.94 5.94
N GLY A 142 12.39 -5.83 5.86
CA GLY A 142 13.85 -5.78 6.00
C GLY A 142 14.58 -5.59 4.67
N ASP A 143 15.86 -5.93 4.66
CA ASP A 143 16.70 -5.91 3.46
C ASP A 143 16.90 -7.34 2.94
N GLU A 144 16.98 -7.50 1.61
CA GLU A 144 17.10 -8.75 0.83
C GLU A 144 17.41 -10.02 1.66
N THR A 145 16.37 -10.59 2.30
CA THR A 145 16.56 -11.70 3.23
C THR A 145 17.04 -12.96 2.48
N PRO A 146 17.78 -13.89 3.14
CA PRO A 146 18.15 -15.16 2.51
C PRO A 146 16.95 -15.94 1.99
N LEU A 147 15.81 -15.84 2.70
CA LEU A 147 14.54 -16.41 2.23
C LEU A 147 14.04 -15.70 0.97
N GLY A 148 14.02 -14.36 0.95
CA GLY A 148 13.61 -13.57 -0.20
C GLY A 148 14.40 -13.93 -1.46
N ARG A 149 15.73 -14.01 -1.35
CA ARG A 149 16.60 -14.40 -2.48
C ARG A 149 16.27 -15.79 -3.03
N ARG A 150 16.08 -16.77 -2.15
CA ARG A 150 15.65 -18.13 -2.55
C ARG A 150 14.26 -18.14 -3.19
N LEU A 151 13.34 -17.31 -2.69
CA LEU A 151 12.01 -17.22 -3.28
C LEU A 151 12.05 -16.58 -4.67
N VAL A 152 12.92 -15.60 -4.92
CA VAL A 152 13.10 -14.99 -6.26
C VAL A 152 13.56 -16.00 -7.31
N GLU A 153 14.39 -16.98 -6.93
CA GLU A 153 14.83 -18.05 -7.84
C GLU A 153 13.64 -18.90 -8.33
N THR A 154 12.62 -19.07 -7.50
CA THR A 154 11.43 -19.89 -7.81
C THR A 154 10.27 -19.04 -8.36
N TYR A 155 10.09 -17.83 -7.84
CA TYR A 155 9.00 -16.90 -8.10
C TYR A 155 9.57 -15.53 -8.55
N PRO A 156 10.25 -15.49 -9.71
CA PRO A 156 10.85 -14.26 -10.20
C PRO A 156 9.75 -13.21 -10.44
N LYS A 157 10.10 -11.93 -10.28
CA LYS A 157 9.20 -10.77 -10.52
C LYS A 157 8.02 -10.62 -9.53
N GLN A 158 7.96 -11.41 -8.47
CA GLN A 158 6.87 -11.34 -7.47
C GLN A 158 7.35 -10.94 -6.07
N VAL A 159 8.62 -11.20 -5.76
CA VAL A 159 9.15 -11.04 -4.39
C VAL A 159 9.92 -9.74 -4.28
N GLY A 160 9.51 -8.91 -3.32
CA GLY A 160 10.16 -7.68 -2.96
C GLY A 160 10.47 -7.59 -1.48
N VAL A 161 11.06 -6.46 -1.11
CA VAL A 161 11.28 -6.09 0.29
C VAL A 161 10.68 -4.74 0.60
N TYR A 162 10.35 -4.52 1.87
CA TYR A 162 10.00 -3.20 2.38
C TYR A 162 10.74 -2.86 3.68
N ALA A 163 11.11 -1.59 3.83
CA ALA A 163 11.83 -1.11 5.00
C ALA A 163 11.45 0.35 5.33
N PRO A 164 11.37 0.73 6.62
CA PRO A 164 11.18 2.12 7.01
C PRO A 164 12.37 3.00 6.58
N ILE A 165 12.05 4.22 6.16
CA ILE A 165 13.00 5.31 5.88
C ILE A 165 13.00 6.25 7.09
N HIS A 166 14.16 6.88 7.38
CA HIS A 166 14.38 7.89 8.43
C HIS A 166 13.10 8.55 8.95
N SER A 167 12.87 8.46 10.28
CA SER A 167 11.67 8.89 11.04
C SER A 167 10.46 7.95 11.10
N GLN A 168 10.53 6.72 10.54
CA GLN A 168 9.43 5.72 10.52
C GLN A 168 8.15 6.16 9.79
N THR A 169 8.12 7.38 9.26
CA THR A 169 6.96 7.95 8.59
C THR A 169 6.90 7.63 7.10
N ALA A 170 7.96 7.04 6.53
CA ALA A 170 7.99 6.59 5.14
C ALA A 170 8.56 5.18 5.05
N ILE A 171 8.12 4.42 4.05
CA ILE A 171 8.56 3.06 3.74
C ILE A 171 9.02 3.04 2.30
N THR A 172 10.20 2.47 2.06
CA THR A 172 10.61 2.04 0.72
C THR A 172 10.18 0.60 0.49
N CYS A 173 9.70 0.31 -0.71
CA CYS A 173 9.57 -1.06 -1.21
C CYS A 173 10.22 -1.18 -2.57
N HIS A 174 10.71 -2.36 -2.91
CA HIS A 174 11.16 -2.68 -4.26
C HIS A 174 11.17 -4.19 -4.46
N LEU A 175 11.02 -4.65 -5.70
CA LEU A 175 11.27 -6.05 -6.04
C LEU A 175 12.76 -6.35 -5.99
N ILE A 176 13.10 -7.51 -5.42
CA ILE A 176 14.48 -7.97 -5.31
C ILE A 176 15.01 -8.23 -6.74
N GLY A 177 16.13 -7.60 -7.08
CA GLY A 177 16.72 -7.70 -8.41
C GLY A 177 16.03 -6.88 -9.51
N ILE A 178 15.04 -6.03 -9.17
CA ILE A 178 14.36 -5.13 -10.14
C ILE A 178 14.21 -3.71 -9.52
N PRO A 179 15.31 -2.93 -9.44
CA PRO A 179 15.34 -1.66 -8.71
C PRO A 179 14.36 -0.59 -9.23
N GLU A 180 13.89 -0.71 -10.46
CA GLU A 180 12.94 0.20 -11.13
C GLU A 180 11.50 0.04 -10.61
N THR A 181 11.28 -0.82 -9.63
CA THR A 181 9.96 -1.10 -9.04
C THR A 181 9.80 -0.47 -7.65
N ARG A 182 10.54 0.61 -7.39
CA ARG A 182 10.51 1.29 -6.10
C ARG A 182 9.12 1.86 -5.83
N LEU A 183 8.63 1.64 -4.61
CA LEU A 183 7.49 2.35 -4.06
C LEU A 183 7.95 3.10 -2.81
N TYR A 184 7.49 4.33 -2.68
CA TYR A 184 7.60 5.08 -1.43
C TYR A 184 6.20 5.28 -0.91
N TRP A 185 5.89 4.84 0.31
CA TRP A 185 4.62 5.24 0.94
C TRP A 185 4.85 5.80 2.33
N ALA A 186 4.03 6.75 2.74
CA ALA A 186 4.14 7.40 4.04
C ALA A 186 3.00 7.01 4.98
N TRP A 187 3.35 6.77 6.25
CA TRP A 187 2.42 6.59 7.36
C TRP A 187 2.64 7.75 8.36
N GLY A 188 1.62 8.54 8.70
CA GLY A 188 1.68 9.35 9.92
C GLY A 188 1.48 10.87 9.76
N ASP A 189 2.01 11.62 10.73
CA ASP A 189 1.60 12.97 11.09
C ASP A 189 1.41 14.03 10.00
N PRO A 190 2.15 14.06 8.88
CA PRO A 190 1.81 14.98 7.79
C PRO A 190 0.35 14.75 7.40
N ILE A 191 0.00 13.51 7.08
CA ILE A 191 -1.28 13.06 6.52
C ILE A 191 -2.48 13.38 7.45
N PHE A 192 -2.28 13.34 8.76
CA PHE A 192 -3.36 13.45 9.74
C PHE A 192 -3.48 14.84 10.40
N LYS A 193 -2.56 15.77 10.18
CA LYS A 193 -2.51 17.06 10.90
C LYS A 193 -3.25 18.21 10.22
N VAL A 194 -4.15 17.95 9.28
CA VAL A 194 -4.97 19.04 8.72
C VAL A 194 -5.95 19.55 9.77
N ARG A 195 -5.80 20.82 10.14
CA ARG A 195 -6.80 21.59 10.90
C ARG A 195 -7.51 22.53 9.94
N GLY A 196 -8.74 22.20 9.53
CA GLY A 196 -9.58 23.05 8.68
C GLY A 196 -10.29 22.29 7.56
N ASP A 197 -11.07 23.02 6.76
CA ASP A 197 -11.91 22.45 5.69
C ASP A 197 -11.16 22.17 4.37
N ASP A 198 -9.95 22.72 4.19
CA ASP A 198 -9.17 22.55 2.96
C ASP A 198 -8.22 21.33 3.00
N TYR A 199 -8.83 20.17 3.26
CA TYR A 199 -8.14 18.89 3.39
C TYR A 199 -7.50 18.44 2.06
N ALA A 200 -8.20 18.65 0.94
CA ALA A 200 -7.72 18.22 -0.37
C ALA A 200 -6.50 19.01 -0.85
N ALA A 201 -6.48 20.35 -0.71
CA ALA A 201 -5.33 21.14 -1.14
C ALA A 201 -4.09 20.83 -0.31
N TRP A 202 -4.28 20.62 1.01
CA TRP A 202 -3.18 20.23 1.88
C TRP A 202 -2.55 18.91 1.43
N TRP A 203 -3.35 17.89 1.10
CA TRP A 203 -2.85 16.62 0.59
C TRP A 203 -2.04 16.78 -0.70
N ARG A 204 -2.59 17.53 -1.65
CA ARG A 204 -1.91 17.80 -2.92
C ARG A 204 -0.56 18.47 -2.69
N GLN A 205 -0.52 19.46 -1.80
CA GLN A 205 0.72 20.16 -1.45
C GLN A 205 1.77 19.22 -0.84
N GLU A 206 1.37 18.37 0.11
CA GLU A 206 2.30 17.46 0.77
C GLU A 206 2.80 16.37 -0.18
N ILE A 207 1.93 15.79 -1.00
CA ILE A 207 2.30 14.81 -2.01
C ILE A 207 3.23 15.42 -3.05
N GLN A 208 2.98 16.65 -3.50
CA GLN A 208 3.88 17.36 -4.40
C GLN A 208 5.25 17.59 -3.76
N ARG A 209 5.29 18.00 -2.49
CA ARG A 209 6.55 18.15 -1.73
C ARG A 209 7.33 16.84 -1.67
N LEU A 210 6.65 15.71 -1.44
CA LEU A 210 7.27 14.38 -1.44
C LEU A 210 7.80 13.99 -2.84
N ARG A 211 7.04 14.24 -3.90
CA ARG A 211 7.50 14.01 -5.29
C ARG A 211 8.77 14.79 -5.59
N ASP A 212 8.82 16.06 -5.20
CA ASP A 212 9.99 16.91 -5.44
C ASP A 212 11.23 16.38 -4.70
N VAL A 213 11.08 15.90 -3.47
CA VAL A 213 12.18 15.29 -2.70
C VAL A 213 12.66 13.99 -3.35
N LEU A 214 11.75 13.15 -3.84
CA LEU A 214 12.08 11.88 -4.48
C LEU A 214 12.72 12.07 -5.86
N SER A 215 12.30 13.09 -6.63
CA SER A 215 12.86 13.38 -7.96
C SER A 215 14.32 13.85 -7.93
N ARG A 216 14.82 14.32 -6.77
CA ARG A 216 16.18 14.81 -6.57
C ARG A 216 17.15 13.72 -6.07
N ARG A 217 16.68 12.48 -5.89
CA ARG A 217 17.46 11.33 -5.39
C ARG A 217 17.62 10.29 -6.48
#